data_AF-A0A6I5R2P8-F1
#
_entry.id   AF-A0A6I5R2P8-F1
#
_cell.length_a   1.000
_cell.length_b   1.000
_cell.length_c   1.000
_cell.angle_alpha   90.00
_cell.angle_beta   90.00
_cell.angle_gamma   90.00
#
_symmetry.space_group_name_H-M   'P 1'
#
loop_
_entity.id
_entity.type
_entity.pdbx_description
1 polymer ?
#
loop_
_entity_poly.entity_id
_entity_poly.type
_entity_poly.pdbx_seq_one_letter_code
_entity_poly.pdbx_strand_id
1 'polypeptide(L)' 'MLNFPPVRSNGFAWWIEVRTTIPICAYYFGPFESERDAQSNQHPYVEDLVQEKAKGITVEIIRCEPKELTIAPEPYPTD' A
#
# COMPACT_ATOMS: atom_id res chain seq x y z
N MET A 1 1.54 6.48 -13.81
CA MET A 1 0.77 7.04 -12.67
C MET A 1 -0.43 6.13 -12.47
N LEU A 2 -0.44 5.35 -11.38
CA LEU A 2 -1.55 4.47 -11.06
C LEU A 2 -2.76 5.33 -10.73
N ASN A 3 -3.81 5.22 -11.54
CA ASN A 3 -5.03 5.99 -11.39
C ASN A 3 -5.99 5.16 -10.51
N PHE A 4 -5.95 5.38 -9.20
CA PHE A 4 -6.89 4.73 -8.29
C PHE A 4 -8.21 5.53 -8.29
N PRO A 5 -9.36 4.91 -8.60
CA PRO A 5 -10.65 5.58 -8.49
C PRO A 5 -10.90 6.01 -7.04
N PRO A 6 -11.67 7.09 -6.80
CA PRO A 6 -11.98 7.55 -5.45
C PRO A 6 -12.78 6.46 -4.72
N VAL A 7 -12.14 5.86 -3.72
CA VAL A 7 -12.78 4.91 -2.82
C VAL A 7 -13.77 5.66 -1.93
N ARG A 8 -15.05 5.33 -2.04
CA ARG A 8 -16.07 5.72 -1.05
C ARG A 8 -16.31 4.53 -0.13
N SER A 9 -15.71 4.55 1.06
CA SER A 9 -15.95 3.53 2.09
C SER A 9 -16.46 4.19 3.35
N ASN A 10 -17.78 4.12 3.58
CA ASN A 10 -18.37 4.36 4.88
C ASN A 10 -18.03 3.18 5.82
N GLY A 11 -16.82 3.15 6.37
CA GLY A 11 -16.42 2.19 7.41
C GLY A 11 -15.06 1.51 7.21
N PHE A 12 -14.56 0.90 8.30
CA PHE A 12 -13.34 0.10 8.34
C PHE A 12 -13.39 -1.06 7.33
N ALA A 13 -12.53 -1.03 6.32
CA ALA A 13 -12.35 -2.11 5.35
C ALA A 13 -11.00 -2.81 5.56
N TRP A 14 -10.78 -3.93 4.88
CA TRP A 14 -9.47 -4.58 4.87
C TRP A 14 -8.55 -3.88 3.88
N TRP A 15 -7.34 -3.56 4.31
CA TRP A 15 -6.30 -2.91 3.51
C TRP A 15 -5.01 -3.69 3.61
N ILE A 16 -4.25 -3.67 2.53
CA ILE A 16 -2.88 -4.17 2.49
C ILE A 16 -1.98 -2.96 2.71
N GLU A 17 -1.33 -2.91 3.87
CA GLU A 17 -0.28 -1.94 4.15
C GLU A 17 1.06 -2.54 3.69
N VAL A 18 1.73 -1.87 2.76
CA VAL A 18 3.08 -2.22 2.33
C VAL A 18 4.03 -1.12 2.74
N ARG A 19 5.00 -1.43 3.60
CA ARG A 19 6.05 -0.49 4.01
C ARG A 19 7.38 -0.89 3.40
N THR A 20 8.16 0.12 3.02
CA THR A 20 9.50 -0.03 2.46
C THR A 20 10.48 0.79 3.29
N THR A 21 11.74 0.34 3.32
CA THR A 21 12.83 1.04 4.03
C THR A 21 13.69 1.88 3.09
N ILE A 22 13.79 1.50 1.80
CA ILE A 22 14.53 2.25 0.78
C ILE A 22 13.79 2.15 -0.56
N PRO A 23 13.22 3.25 -1.09
CA PRO A 23 12.90 4.48 -0.33
C PRO A 23 11.97 4.17 0.85
N ILE A 24 11.94 5.05 1.86
CA ILE A 24 10.99 4.90 2.98
C ILE A 24 9.61 5.29 2.46
N CYS A 25 8.70 4.34 2.33
CA CYS A 25 7.33 4.60 1.90
C CYS A 25 6.36 3.67 2.64
N ALA A 26 5.13 4.10 2.81
CA ALA A 26 4.01 3.24 3.20
C ALA A 26 2.89 3.39 2.17
N TYR A 27 2.39 2.27 1.67
CA TYR A 27 1.34 2.18 0.67
C TYR A 27 0.14 1.43 1.25
N TYR A 28 -1.06 1.92 1.02
CA TYR A 28 -2.31 1.24 1.38
C TYR A 28 -3.08 0.85 0.13
N PHE A 29 -3.22 -0.45 -0.11
CA PHE A 29 -4.00 -0.99 -1.23
C PHE A 29 -5.32 -1.57 -0.73
N GLY A 30 -6.41 -1.24 -1.43
CA GLY A 30 -7.77 -1.63 -1.04
C GLY A 30 -8.81 -0.64 -1.54
N PRO A 31 -10.02 -0.66 -0.96
CA PRO A 31 -10.49 -1.51 0.15
C PRO A 31 -10.84 -2.92 -0.31
N PHE A 32 -10.64 -3.91 0.56
CA PHE A 32 -11.08 -5.29 0.36
C PHE A 32 -12.24 -5.65 1.28
N GLU A 33 -13.13 -6.51 0.80
CA GLU A 33 -14.29 -6.99 1.56
C GLU A 33 -13.89 -7.95 2.69
N SER A 34 -12.82 -8.73 2.49
CA SER A 34 -12.30 -9.67 3.48
C SER A 34 -10.77 -9.68 3.54
N GLU A 35 -10.22 -10.15 4.67
CA GLU A 35 -8.78 -10.40 4.83
C GLU A 35 -8.25 -11.35 3.75
N ARG A 36 -9.05 -12.36 3.38
CA ARG A 36 -8.68 -13.36 2.37
C ARG A 36 -8.54 -12.72 0.98
N ASP A 37 -9.46 -11.82 0.62
CA ASP A 37 -9.38 -11.11 -0.66
C ASP A 37 -8.12 -10.25 -0.71
N ALA A 38 -7.79 -9.56 0.39
CA ALA A 38 -6.54 -8.82 0.52
C ALA A 38 -5.32 -9.75 0.37
N GLN A 39 -5.30 -10.90 1.06
CA GLN A 39 -4.22 -11.88 0.98
C GLN A 39 -4.02 -12.43 -0.44
N SER A 40 -5.11 -12.69 -1.17
CA SER A 40 -5.06 -13.19 -2.55
C SER A 40 -4.59 -12.13 -3.55
N ASN A 41 -4.80 -10.85 -3.26
CA ASN A 41 -4.42 -9.74 -4.15
C ASN A 41 -3.09 -9.06 -3.78
N GLN A 42 -2.44 -9.42 -2.66
CA GLN A 42 -1.22 -8.73 -2.21
C GLN A 42 0.01 -8.92 -3.13
N HIS A 43 0.09 -10.07 -3.81
CA HIS A 43 1.26 -10.46 -4.58
C HIS A 43 1.67 -9.45 -5.68
N PRO A 44 0.76 -9.00 -6.57
CA PRO A 44 1.12 -8.03 -7.62
C PRO A 44 1.67 -6.71 -7.06
N TYR A 45 1.16 -6.21 -5.93
CA TYR A 45 1.65 -4.96 -5.34
C TYR A 45 3.08 -5.07 -4.81
N VAL A 46 3.42 -6.22 -4.22
CA VAL A 46 4.77 -6.48 -3.72
C VAL A 46 5.73 -6.69 -4.88
N GLU A 47 5.30 -7.40 -5.92
CA GLU A 47 6.11 -7.66 -7.11
C GLU A 47 6.54 -6.35 -7.79
N ASP A 48 5.63 -5.40 -7.96
CA ASP A 48 5.93 -4.07 -8.51
C ASP A 48 7.03 -3.36 -7.70
N LEU A 49 6.92 -3.35 -6.36
CA LEU A 49 7.92 -2.72 -5.49
C LEU A 49 9.28 -3.42 -5.54
N VAL A 50 9.29 -4.75 -5.68
CA VAL A 50 10.53 -5.52 -5.87
C VAL A 50 11.17 -5.17 -7.22
N GLN A 51 10.38 -5.04 -8.29
CA GLN A 51 10.88 -4.64 -9.60
C GLN A 51 11.43 -3.21 -9.59
N GLU A 52 10.83 -2.31 -8.81
CA GLU A 52 11.33 -0.96 -8.54
C GLU A 52 12.58 -0.93 -7.63
N LYS A 53 13.08 -2.09 -7.21
CA LYS A 53 14.26 -2.25 -6.33
C LYS A 53 14.06 -1.67 -4.94
N ALA A 54 12.81 -1.58 -4.46
CA ALA A 54 12.54 -1.21 -3.09
C ALA A 54 13.11 -2.25 -2.11
N LYS A 55 13.59 -1.81 -0.95
CA LYS A 55 14.21 -2.68 0.07
C LYS A 55 13.44 -2.67 1.37
N GLY A 56 13.57 -3.76 2.12
CA GLY A 56 12.91 -3.93 3.42
C GLY A 56 11.41 -3.84 3.30
N ILE A 57 10.84 -4.53 2.30
CA ILE A 57 9.41 -4.56 2.06
C ILE A 57 8.75 -5.42 3.15
N THR A 58 7.80 -4.85 3.88
CA THR A 58 6.93 -5.55 4.84
C THR A 58 5.49 -5.36 4.44
N VAL A 59 4.71 -6.44 4.52
CA VAL A 59 3.30 -6.44 4.15
C VAL A 59 2.48 -6.81 5.37
N GLU A 60 1.46 -6.01 5.67
CA GLU A 60 0.51 -6.27 6.74
C GLU A 60 -0.90 -6.10 6.20
N ILE A 61 -1.83 -6.95 6.66
CA ILE A 61 -3.25 -6.83 6.29
C ILE A 61 -3.99 -6.36 7.53
N ILE A 62 -4.51 -5.14 7.46
CA ILE A 62 -5.11 -4.46 8.60
C ILE A 62 -6.50 -3.96 8.26
N ARG A 63 -7.37 -3.88 9.27
CA ARG A 63 -8.68 -3.24 9.11
C ARG A 63 -8.58 -1.77 9.52
N CYS A 64 -8.56 -0.87 8.55
CA CYS A 64 -8.36 0.56 8.80
C CYS A 64 -9.17 1.44 7.84
N GLU A 65 -9.06 2.76 8.02
CA GLU A 65 -9.53 3.79 7.09
C GLU A 65 -8.35 4.74 6.83
N PRO A 66 -7.50 4.44 5.83
CA PRO A 66 -6.32 5.24 5.55
C PRO A 66 -6.74 6.62 5.03
N LYS A 67 -6.18 7.68 5.62
CA LYS A 67 -6.40 9.06 5.15
C LYS A 67 -5.64 9.37 3.87
N GLU A 68 -4.51 8.69 3.67
CA GLU A 68 -3.63 8.81 2.51
C GLU A 68 -3.23 7.40 2.06
N LEU A 69 -3.20 7.18 0.75
CA LEU A 69 -2.87 5.88 0.18
C LEU A 69 -1.36 5.68 0.00
N THR A 70 -0.60 6.77 -0.04
CA THR A 70 0.86 6.77 -0.16
C THR A 70 1.41 7.78 0.82
N ILE A 71 2.22 7.31 1.77
CA ILE A 71 2.88 8.14 2.77
C ILE A 71 4.39 7.96 2.56
N ALA A 72 5.06 9.02 2.12
CA ALA A 72 6.50 9.05 1.94
C ALA A 72 7.06 10.32 2.62
N PRO A 73 8.26 10.27 3.22
CA PRO A 73 8.89 11.45 3.79
C PRO A 73 9.30 12.41 2.66
N GLU A 74 8.87 13.67 2.77
CA GLU A 74 9.42 14.76 1.97
C GLU A 74 10.67 15.36 2.63
N PRO A 75 11.64 15.90 1.85
CA PRO A 75 11.71 15.87 0.40
C PRO A 75 12.37 14.56 -0.08
N TYR A 76 11.90 14.04 -1.22
CA TYR A 76 12.68 13.07 -1.99
C TYR A 76 14.07 13.68 -2.22
N PRO A 77 15.18 12.97 -1.91
CA PRO A 77 16.49 13.44 -2.32
C PRO A 77 16.47 13.50 -3.86
N THR A 78 16.37 14.72 -4.37
CA THR A 78 16.71 15.04 -5.74
C THR A 78 18.21 14.80 -5.84
N ASP A 79 18.61 13.73 -6.52
CA ASP A 79 19.94 13.66 -7.11
C ASP A 79 20.13 14.87 -8.04
#